data_AF-A0A834LAF1-F1
#
_entry.id   AF-A0A834LAF1-F1
#
_cell.length_a   1.000
_cell.length_b   1.000
_cell.length_c   1.000
_cell.angle_alpha   90.00
_cell.angle_beta   90.00
_cell.angle_gamma   90.00
#
_symmetry.space_group_name_H-M   'P 1'
#
loop_
_entity.id
_entity.type
_entity.pdbx_description
1 polymer ?
#
loop_
_entity_poly.entity_id
_entity_poly.type
_entity_poly.pdbx_seq_one_letter_code
_entity_poly.pdbx_strand_id
1 'polypeptide(L)'
;MARKDDWVETIKDELQRMDTIRTVEKQHWDKRCIYRVPASVITELNVKAYKPQFVSFGPYHHGGYHLMPMEEHKHRALLHFLKRSYKPLESYLNALAEVAQSLKDSYESLDPVWETDTGKFLRMMILDGCFMLEVLRNNTQTADQKSAQTVNDYVANDPIFSNHGKLHIMPYIKRDMLMLQNQLPMLLLTKLLDEETNVYQFSLCLF
;
A
#
# COMPACT_ATOMS: atom_id res chain seq x y z
N MET A 1 36.23 -5.89 -45.41
CA MET A 1 34.79 -6.08 -45.14
C MET A 1 34.50 -5.46 -43.79
N ALA A 2 33.81 -4.31 -43.78
CA ALA A 2 33.51 -3.57 -42.56
C ALA A 2 32.40 -4.29 -41.78
N ARG A 3 32.62 -4.51 -40.48
CA ARG A 3 31.61 -4.99 -39.54
C ARG A 3 30.51 -3.95 -39.52
N LYS A 4 29.36 -4.22 -40.18
CA LYS A 4 28.15 -3.40 -40.03
C LYS A 4 27.89 -3.28 -38.53
N ASP A 5 27.83 -2.06 -38.01
CA ASP A 5 27.66 -1.81 -36.58
C ASP A 5 26.35 -2.44 -36.11
N ASP A 6 26.48 -3.50 -35.32
CA ASP A 6 25.40 -4.29 -34.71
C ASP A 6 24.37 -3.40 -33.98
N TRP A 7 24.86 -2.30 -33.38
CA TRP A 7 24.02 -1.27 -32.77
C TRP A 7 23.11 -0.56 -33.79
N VAL A 8 23.61 -0.22 -34.98
CA VAL A 8 22.83 0.49 -36.00
C VAL A 8 21.72 -0.41 -36.56
N GLU A 9 21.98 -1.71 -36.73
CA GLU A 9 20.95 -2.68 -37.14
C GLU A 9 19.91 -2.86 -36.04
N THR A 10 20.32 -2.94 -34.77
CA THR A 10 19.43 -3.02 -33.61
C THR A 10 18.49 -1.80 -33.52
N ILE A 11 19.03 -0.58 -33.61
CA ILE A 11 18.22 0.64 -33.55
C ILE A 11 17.23 0.73 -34.72
N LYS A 12 17.62 0.26 -35.92
CA LYS A 12 16.70 0.22 -37.07
C LYS A 12 15.55 -0.77 -36.86
N ASP A 13 15.83 -1.92 -36.26
CA ASP A 13 14.81 -2.91 -35.91
C ASP A 13 13.87 -2.39 -34.81
N GLU A 14 14.40 -1.70 -33.79
CA GLU A 14 13.59 -1.01 -32.78
C GLU A 14 12.71 0.10 -33.38
N LEU A 15 13.25 0.91 -34.29
CA LEU A 15 12.50 1.95 -35.00
C LEU A 15 11.35 1.34 -35.84
N GLN A 16 11.55 0.18 -36.45
CA GLN A 16 10.50 -0.54 -37.17
C GLN A 16 9.41 -1.08 -36.23
N ARG A 17 9.77 -1.41 -34.98
CA ARG A 17 8.86 -1.91 -33.95
C ARG A 17 8.36 -0.83 -32.99
N MET A 18 8.58 0.45 -33.30
CA MET A 18 8.33 1.57 -32.40
C MET A 18 6.88 1.63 -31.90
N ASP A 19 5.89 1.31 -32.75
CA ASP A 19 4.48 1.27 -32.35
C ASP A 19 4.19 0.18 -31.31
N THR A 20 4.84 -0.98 -31.45
CA THR A 20 4.77 -2.07 -30.46
C THR A 20 5.45 -1.66 -29.16
N ILE A 21 6.66 -1.09 -29.25
CA ILE A 21 7.41 -0.58 -28.08
C ILE A 21 6.57 0.44 -27.33
N ARG A 22 6.01 1.44 -28.02
CA ARG A 22 5.15 2.47 -27.42
C ARG A 22 3.92 1.88 -26.73
N THR A 23 3.33 0.82 -27.28
CA THR A 23 2.17 0.16 -26.67
C THR A 23 2.57 -0.56 -25.37
N VAL A 24 3.70 -1.27 -25.38
CA VAL A 24 4.25 -1.94 -24.21
C VAL A 24 4.66 -0.93 -23.14
N GLU A 25 5.34 0.16 -23.53
CA GLU A 25 5.70 1.26 -22.64
C GLU A 25 4.47 1.88 -22.01
N LYS A 26 3.43 2.18 -22.80
CA LYS A 26 2.19 2.74 -22.27
C LYS A 26 1.56 1.83 -21.22
N GLN A 27 1.42 0.52 -21.51
CA GLN A 27 0.89 -0.45 -20.55
C GLN A 27 1.73 -0.53 -19.27
N HIS A 28 3.04 -0.39 -19.40
CA HIS A 28 3.98 -0.40 -18.28
C HIS A 28 3.86 0.86 -17.42
N TRP A 29 3.77 2.04 -18.04
CA TRP A 29 3.61 3.31 -17.35
C TRP A 29 2.22 3.48 -16.72
N ASP A 30 1.17 2.94 -17.35
CA ASP A 30 -0.20 2.97 -16.83
C ASP A 30 -0.36 2.15 -15.53
N LYS A 31 0.51 1.16 -15.30
CA LYS A 31 0.49 0.33 -14.09
C LYS A 31 1.26 0.94 -12.92
N ARG A 32 2.35 1.66 -13.20
CA ARG A 32 3.24 2.23 -12.18
C ARG A 32 2.63 3.50 -11.58
N CYS A 33 2.59 3.56 -10.25
CA CYS A 33 2.11 4.75 -9.54
C CYS A 33 2.93 5.11 -8.30
N ILE A 34 3.92 4.29 -7.92
CA ILE A 34 4.77 4.50 -6.75
C ILE A 34 6.25 4.49 -7.15
N TYR A 35 6.82 5.69 -7.27
CA TYR A 35 8.15 5.90 -7.83
C TYR A 35 9.24 5.99 -6.75
N ARG A 36 10.46 5.63 -7.12
CA ARG A 36 11.61 5.71 -6.24
C ARG A 36 12.32 7.04 -6.45
N VAL A 37 12.32 7.89 -5.43
CA VAL A 37 13.12 9.11 -5.43
C VAL A 37 14.62 8.76 -5.61
N PRO A 38 15.32 9.39 -6.58
CA PRO A 38 16.75 9.17 -6.80
C PRO A 38 17.58 9.45 -5.54
N ALA A 39 18.62 8.64 -5.32
CA ALA A 39 19.46 8.74 -4.12
C ALA A 39 20.11 10.13 -3.95
N SER A 40 20.54 10.77 -5.05
CA SER A 40 21.12 12.12 -5.04
C SER A 40 20.17 13.17 -4.46
N VAL A 41 18.89 13.11 -4.82
CA VAL A 41 17.85 14.04 -4.34
C VAL A 41 17.62 13.88 -2.83
N ILE A 42 17.63 12.64 -2.33
CA ILE A 42 17.43 12.32 -0.90
C ILE A 42 18.59 12.88 -0.05
N THR A 43 19.82 12.78 -0.56
CA THR A 43 21.02 13.21 0.17
C THR A 43 21.27 14.71 0.12
N GLU A 44 20.99 15.36 -1.00
CA GLU A 44 21.34 16.77 -1.22
C GLU A 44 20.33 17.76 -0.61
N LEU A 45 19.05 17.38 -0.51
CA LEU A 45 17.99 18.30 -0.09
C LEU A 45 17.62 18.14 1.39
N ASN A 46 17.11 16.97 1.80
CA ASN A 46 16.74 16.67 3.18
C ASN A 46 16.28 15.21 3.36
N VAL A 47 17.11 14.35 3.97
CA VAL A 47 16.76 12.94 4.23
C VAL A 47 15.44 12.79 5.02
N LYS A 48 15.14 13.71 5.94
CA LYS A 48 13.93 13.68 6.78
C LYS A 48 12.64 13.99 6.01
N ALA A 49 12.75 14.58 4.81
CA ALA A 49 11.60 14.87 3.96
C ALA A 49 11.17 13.67 3.11
N TYR A 50 12.07 12.70 2.90
CA TYR A 50 11.84 11.57 2.00
C TYR A 50 11.79 10.21 2.69
N LYS A 51 12.11 10.14 3.99
CA LYS A 51 12.06 8.89 4.77
C LYS A 51 11.04 8.98 5.91
N PRO A 52 10.20 7.94 6.09
CA PRO A 52 9.28 7.86 7.22
C PRO A 52 10.06 7.79 8.52
N GLN A 53 9.50 8.40 9.57
CA GLN A 53 10.13 8.49 10.88
C GLN A 53 9.31 7.77 11.96
N PHE A 54 8.05 7.45 11.68
CA PHE A 54 7.08 6.94 12.63
C PHE A 54 6.39 5.66 12.15
N VAL A 55 6.03 5.58 10.86
CA VAL A 55 5.39 4.39 10.28
C VAL A 55 5.81 4.16 8.83
N SER A 56 6.25 2.93 8.51
CA SER A 56 6.42 2.50 7.13
C SER A 56 5.11 1.99 6.54
N PHE A 57 4.88 2.24 5.26
CA PHE A 57 3.85 1.64 4.44
C PHE A 57 4.47 1.11 3.16
N GLY A 58 4.17 -0.14 2.85
CA GLY A 58 4.67 -0.81 1.68
C GLY A 58 6.16 -1.19 1.78
N PRO A 59 6.73 -1.65 0.66
CA PRO A 59 7.99 -2.40 0.62
C PRO A 59 9.25 -1.55 0.82
N TYR A 60 9.24 -0.26 0.46
CA TYR A 60 10.47 0.53 0.36
C TYR A 60 11.12 0.86 1.71
N HIS A 61 10.32 0.97 2.77
CA HIS A 61 10.80 1.29 4.11
C HIS A 61 10.49 0.19 5.14
N HIS A 62 10.01 -0.96 4.67
CA HIS A 62 9.67 -2.08 5.51
C HIS A 62 10.89 -2.62 6.28
N GLY A 63 10.71 -2.94 7.56
CA GLY A 63 11.76 -3.50 8.41
C GLY A 63 12.79 -2.48 8.94
N GLY A 64 12.57 -1.17 8.75
CA GLY A 64 13.38 -0.15 9.38
C GLY A 64 13.32 -0.25 10.91
N TYR A 65 14.46 -0.37 11.59
CA TYR A 65 14.52 -0.59 13.04
C TYR A 65 13.73 0.46 13.85
N HIS A 66 13.81 1.73 13.45
CA HIS A 66 13.08 2.82 14.10
C HIS A 66 11.57 2.84 13.82
N LEU A 67 11.09 2.01 12.88
CA LEU A 67 9.67 1.90 12.48
C LEU A 67 9.01 0.63 13.03
N MET A 68 9.80 -0.34 13.50
CA MET A 68 9.32 -1.62 14.05
C MET A 68 8.27 -1.48 15.16
N PRO A 69 8.34 -0.50 16.09
CA PRO A 69 7.30 -0.36 17.12
C PRO A 69 5.88 -0.22 16.56
N MET A 70 5.73 0.31 15.35
CA MET A 70 4.41 0.49 14.74
C MET A 70 3.83 -0.81 14.19
N GLU A 71 4.65 -1.84 13.92
CA GLU A 71 4.16 -3.13 13.39
C GLU A 71 3.20 -3.82 14.36
N GLU A 72 3.39 -3.66 15.68
CA GLU A 72 2.45 -4.17 16.68
C GLU A 72 1.08 -3.50 16.56
N HIS A 73 1.06 -2.19 16.30
CA HIS A 73 -0.18 -1.42 16.15
C HIS A 73 -0.90 -1.73 14.84
N LYS A 74 -0.15 -2.04 13.76
CA LYS A 74 -0.72 -2.55 12.50
C LYS A 74 -1.37 -3.92 12.69
N HIS A 75 -0.69 -4.81 13.42
CA HIS A 75 -1.25 -6.12 13.74
C HIS A 75 -2.53 -5.99 14.55
N ARG A 76 -2.54 -5.13 15.58
CA ARG A 76 -3.75 -4.83 16.36
C ARG A 76 -4.87 -4.28 15.48
N ALA A 77 -4.55 -3.35 14.58
CA ALA A 77 -5.50 -2.78 13.64
C ALA A 77 -6.11 -3.83 12.70
N LEU A 78 -5.31 -4.78 12.21
CA LEU A 78 -5.80 -5.90 11.42
C LEU A 78 -6.82 -6.75 12.21
N LEU A 79 -6.56 -7.04 13.49
CA LEU A 79 -7.51 -7.81 14.31
C LEU A 79 -8.85 -7.09 14.47
N HIS A 80 -8.83 -5.77 14.73
CA HIS A 80 -10.04 -4.96 14.81
C HIS A 80 -10.79 -4.91 13.47
N PHE A 81 -10.06 -4.73 12.37
CA PHE A 81 -10.62 -4.76 11.02
C PHE A 81 -11.32 -6.09 10.70
N LEU A 82 -10.66 -7.23 10.91
CA LEU A 82 -11.23 -8.56 10.66
C LEU A 82 -12.42 -8.86 11.56
N LYS A 83 -12.37 -8.45 12.83
CA LYS A 83 -13.48 -8.62 13.78
C LYS A 83 -14.74 -7.89 13.29
N ARG A 84 -14.59 -6.70 12.69
CA ARG A 84 -15.73 -5.92 12.18
C ARG A 84 -16.24 -6.43 10.83
N SER A 85 -15.38 -7.01 10.01
CA SER A 85 -15.80 -7.54 8.71
C SER A 85 -16.49 -8.90 8.79
N TYR A 86 -16.33 -9.63 9.90
CA TYR A 86 -16.80 -11.01 10.06
C TYR A 86 -16.27 -11.98 9.00
N LYS A 87 -15.15 -11.64 8.35
CA LYS A 87 -14.52 -12.46 7.31
C LYS A 87 -13.19 -13.05 7.78
N PRO A 88 -12.86 -14.28 7.37
CA PRO A 88 -11.56 -14.88 7.65
C PRO A 88 -10.46 -14.13 6.89
N LEU A 89 -9.24 -14.14 7.45
CA LEU A 89 -8.06 -13.52 6.83
C LEU A 89 -7.78 -14.10 5.43
N GLU A 90 -8.07 -15.38 5.25
CA GLU A 90 -7.95 -16.13 4.00
C GLU A 90 -8.77 -15.47 2.87
N SER A 91 -9.93 -14.88 3.18
CA SER A 91 -10.75 -14.18 2.19
C SER A 91 -9.99 -13.00 1.58
N TYR A 92 -9.35 -12.20 2.43
CA TYR A 92 -8.54 -11.05 2.01
C TYR A 92 -7.27 -11.48 1.28
N LEU A 93 -6.60 -12.54 1.75
CA LEU A 93 -5.43 -13.09 1.08
C LEU A 93 -5.77 -13.55 -0.34
N ASN A 94 -6.89 -14.26 -0.52
CA ASN A 94 -7.35 -14.71 -1.84
C ASN A 94 -7.71 -13.53 -2.74
N ALA A 95 -8.48 -12.56 -2.23
CA ALA A 95 -8.88 -11.37 -2.98
C ALA A 95 -7.68 -10.55 -3.46
N LEU A 96 -6.63 -10.42 -2.63
CA LEU A 96 -5.41 -9.72 -3.02
C LEU A 96 -4.47 -10.57 -3.88
N ALA A 97 -4.50 -11.90 -3.76
CA ALA A 97 -3.73 -12.79 -4.62
C ALA A 97 -4.11 -12.63 -6.10
N GLU A 98 -5.39 -12.40 -6.39
CA GLU A 98 -5.90 -12.14 -7.76
C GLU A 98 -5.26 -10.90 -8.41
N VAL A 99 -4.88 -9.91 -7.60
CA VAL A 99 -4.29 -8.65 -8.07
C VAL A 99 -2.83 -8.48 -7.68
N ALA A 100 -2.18 -9.54 -7.16
CA ALA A 100 -0.85 -9.44 -6.58
C ALA A 100 0.19 -8.88 -7.55
N GLN A 101 0.15 -9.30 -8.81
CA GLN A 101 1.07 -8.79 -9.83
C GLN A 101 0.81 -7.31 -10.11
N SER A 102 -0.45 -6.88 -10.24
CA SER A 102 -0.80 -5.47 -10.42
C SER A 102 -0.34 -4.61 -9.24
N LEU A 103 -0.41 -5.14 -8.01
CA LEU A 103 0.13 -4.47 -6.83
C LEU A 103 1.66 -4.37 -6.88
N LYS A 104 2.38 -5.39 -7.35
CA LYS A 104 3.85 -5.31 -7.52
C LYS A 104 4.23 -4.33 -8.64
N ASP A 105 3.56 -4.43 -9.79
CA ASP A 105 3.76 -3.58 -10.98
C ASP A 105 3.52 -2.09 -10.67
N SER A 106 2.78 -1.77 -9.60
CA SER A 106 2.57 -0.40 -9.16
C SER A 106 3.83 0.29 -8.61
N TYR A 107 4.83 -0.49 -8.19
CA TYR A 107 6.09 0.00 -7.64
C TYR A 107 7.19 0.07 -8.71
N GLU A 108 7.93 1.18 -8.71
CA GLU A 108 9.18 1.30 -9.47
C GLU A 108 10.33 0.56 -8.79
N SER A 109 10.79 -0.53 -9.40
CA SER A 109 11.98 -1.28 -8.99
C SER A 109 11.85 -1.89 -7.58
N LEU A 110 10.88 -2.79 -7.44
CA LEU A 110 10.63 -3.53 -6.22
C LEU A 110 11.82 -4.44 -5.86
N ASP A 111 12.14 -4.55 -4.57
CA ASP A 111 13.23 -5.43 -4.11
C ASP A 111 12.92 -6.91 -4.46
N PRO A 112 13.90 -7.69 -4.97
CA PRO A 112 13.71 -9.09 -5.35
C PRO A 112 13.04 -9.96 -4.28
N VAL A 113 13.19 -9.64 -3.00
CA VAL A 113 12.53 -10.39 -1.91
C VAL A 113 11.00 -10.34 -2.03
N TRP A 114 10.45 -9.21 -2.49
CA TRP A 114 9.01 -9.01 -2.64
C TRP A 114 8.48 -9.56 -3.97
N GLU A 115 9.34 -9.62 -4.99
CA GLU A 115 9.02 -10.27 -6.26
C GLU A 115 8.92 -11.79 -6.10
N THR A 116 9.88 -12.38 -5.38
CA THR A 116 9.99 -13.84 -5.20
C THR A 116 9.03 -14.40 -4.17
N ASP A 117 8.79 -13.70 -3.06
CA ASP A 117 7.89 -14.14 -1.99
C ASP A 117 6.59 -13.33 -1.99
N THR A 118 5.67 -13.72 -2.88
CA THR A 118 4.33 -13.13 -2.96
C THR A 118 3.56 -13.26 -1.64
N GLY A 119 3.74 -14.36 -0.90
CA GLY A 119 3.04 -14.56 0.37
C GLY A 119 3.45 -13.52 1.42
N LYS A 120 4.76 -13.28 1.55
CA LYS A 120 5.29 -12.23 2.42
C LYS A 120 4.87 -10.83 1.97
N PHE A 121 4.87 -10.57 0.66
CA PHE A 121 4.40 -9.31 0.09
C PHE A 121 2.93 -9.05 0.45
N LEU A 122 2.04 -10.03 0.24
CA LEU A 122 0.62 -9.88 0.54
C LEU A 122 0.34 -9.70 2.05
N ARG A 123 1.09 -10.39 2.92
CA ARG A 123 1.00 -10.18 4.37
C ARG A 123 1.31 -8.74 4.77
N MET A 124 2.37 -8.16 4.21
CA MET A 124 2.71 -6.75 4.42
C MET A 124 1.60 -5.84 3.89
N MET A 125 1.10 -6.09 2.66
CA MET A 125 0.03 -5.27 2.08
C MET A 125 -1.25 -5.27 2.92
N ILE A 126 -1.64 -6.43 3.46
CA ILE A 126 -2.81 -6.53 4.34
C ILE A 126 -2.60 -5.73 5.63
N LEU A 127 -1.48 -5.93 6.32
CA LEU A 127 -1.18 -5.21 7.56
C LEU A 127 -1.19 -3.69 7.35
N ASP A 128 -0.46 -3.24 6.33
CA ASP A 128 -0.30 -1.82 6.01
C ASP A 128 -1.61 -1.20 5.51
N GLY A 129 -2.34 -1.92 4.65
CA GLY A 129 -3.62 -1.48 4.09
C GLY A 129 -4.72 -1.38 5.16
N CYS A 130 -4.88 -2.40 6.00
CA CYS A 130 -5.85 -2.37 7.09
C CYS A 130 -5.54 -1.26 8.09
N PHE A 131 -4.26 -1.06 8.45
CA PHE A 131 -3.86 0.03 9.33
C PHE A 131 -4.15 1.40 8.71
N MET A 132 -3.87 1.58 7.41
CA MET A 132 -4.18 2.82 6.69
C MET A 132 -5.70 3.09 6.68
N LEU A 133 -6.53 2.09 6.39
CA LEU A 133 -7.99 2.23 6.42
C LEU A 133 -8.51 2.61 7.82
N GLU A 134 -7.96 2.04 8.87
CA GLU A 134 -8.31 2.37 10.26
C GLU A 134 -7.94 3.82 10.60
N VAL A 135 -6.75 4.27 10.19
CA VAL A 135 -6.32 5.66 10.35
C VAL A 135 -7.26 6.62 9.63
N LEU A 136 -7.67 6.29 8.40
CA LEU A 136 -8.60 7.11 7.63
C LEU A 136 -9.98 7.19 8.29
N ARG A 137 -10.53 6.06 8.78
CA ARG A 137 -11.82 6.01 9.51
C ARG A 137 -11.81 6.80 10.80
N ASN A 138 -10.72 6.73 11.57
CA ASN A 138 -10.62 7.45 12.82
C ASN A 138 -10.56 8.98 12.61
N ASN A 139 -10.15 9.41 11.42
CA ASN A 139 -10.07 10.81 11.04
C ASN A 139 -11.42 11.41 10.59
N THR A 140 -12.32 10.61 10.01
CA THR A 140 -13.62 11.07 9.50
C THR A 140 -14.71 11.16 10.58
N GLN A 141 -14.47 10.64 11.77
CA GLN A 141 -15.37 10.78 12.91
C GLN A 141 -15.40 12.24 13.41
N THR A 142 -16.40 13.00 12.96
CA THR A 142 -16.83 14.26 13.59
C THR A 142 -17.88 13.98 14.67
N ALA A 143 -18.08 14.93 15.58
CA ALA A 143 -18.97 14.77 16.74
C ALA A 143 -20.42 14.38 16.40
N ASP A 144 -20.86 14.65 15.17
CA ASP A 144 -22.25 14.48 14.71
C ASP A 144 -22.56 13.09 14.12
N GLN A 145 -21.56 12.22 13.90
CA GLN A 145 -21.72 10.90 13.26
C GLN A 145 -21.68 9.72 14.24
N LYS A 146 -22.21 9.88 15.45
CA LYS A 146 -22.28 8.80 16.46
C LYS A 146 -23.34 7.72 16.17
N SER A 147 -24.14 7.85 15.11
CA SER A 147 -25.36 7.06 14.88
C SER A 147 -25.25 5.96 13.81
N ALA A 148 -24.14 5.86 13.08
CA ALA A 148 -23.90 4.70 12.21
C ALA A 148 -22.92 3.75 12.91
N GLN A 149 -23.45 2.59 13.32
CA GLN A 149 -22.78 1.41 13.89
C GLN A 149 -21.23 1.45 13.84
N THR A 150 -20.61 1.47 15.03
CA THR A 150 -19.19 1.16 15.34
C THR A 150 -18.11 2.04 14.70
N VAL A 151 -17.37 2.83 15.50
CA VAL A 151 -16.07 3.34 15.00
C VAL A 151 -14.94 3.50 16.03
N ASN A 152 -15.08 3.07 17.28
CA ASN A 152 -13.90 2.91 18.12
C ASN A 152 -14.09 1.77 19.12
N ASP A 153 -13.98 0.54 18.64
CA ASP A 153 -13.88 -0.65 19.49
C ASP A 153 -12.47 -0.80 20.12
N TYR A 154 -11.60 0.18 19.90
CA TYR A 154 -10.36 0.34 20.64
C TYR A 154 -10.64 0.86 22.04
N VAL A 155 -9.78 0.45 22.98
CA VAL A 155 -9.84 0.91 24.37
C VAL A 155 -9.54 2.41 24.48
N ALA A 156 -10.12 3.08 25.48
CA ALA A 156 -10.01 4.53 25.64
C ALA A 156 -8.56 5.03 25.83
N ASN A 157 -7.65 4.17 26.26
CA ASN A 157 -6.23 4.43 26.43
C ASN A 157 -5.35 3.85 25.29
N ASP A 158 -5.95 3.45 24.16
CA ASP A 158 -5.16 2.96 23.01
C ASP A 158 -4.18 4.06 22.55
N PRO A 159 -2.88 3.74 22.35
CA PRO A 159 -1.87 4.75 22.05
C PRO A 159 -2.07 5.45 20.68
N ILE A 160 -2.78 4.83 19.74
CA ILE A 160 -2.94 5.30 18.35
C ILE A 160 -4.36 5.82 18.09
N PHE A 161 -5.37 5.01 18.43
CA PHE A 161 -6.76 5.25 18.03
C PHE A 161 -7.62 5.91 19.12
N SER A 162 -7.10 6.11 20.34
CA SER A 162 -7.78 6.93 21.36
C SER A 162 -7.82 8.41 21.00
N ASN A 163 -8.58 9.20 21.77
CA ASN A 163 -8.57 10.67 21.65
C ASN A 163 -7.16 11.25 21.87
N HIS A 164 -6.37 10.67 22.78
CA HIS A 164 -4.99 11.09 23.01
C HIS A 164 -4.11 10.78 21.80
N GLY A 165 -4.22 9.55 21.27
CA GLY A 165 -3.51 9.14 20.05
C GLY A 165 -3.88 10.02 18.84
N LYS A 166 -5.17 10.34 18.69
CA LYS A 166 -5.68 11.23 17.64
C LYS A 166 -5.05 12.63 17.71
N LEU A 167 -4.84 13.18 18.90
CA LEU A 167 -4.27 14.52 19.07
C LEU A 167 -2.75 14.53 18.93
N HIS A 168 -2.05 13.53 19.48
CA HIS A 168 -0.59 13.58 19.63
C HIS A 168 0.18 12.68 18.67
N ILE A 169 -0.40 11.57 18.22
CA ILE A 169 0.30 10.57 17.40
C ILE A 169 -0.10 10.68 15.93
N MET A 170 -1.38 10.89 15.68
CA MET A 170 -1.95 10.93 14.33
C MET A 170 -1.29 11.94 13.37
N PRO A 171 -0.85 13.15 13.80
CA PRO A 171 -0.13 14.05 12.91
C PRO A 171 1.15 13.45 12.31
N TYR A 172 1.89 12.65 13.09
CA TYR A 172 3.12 12.00 12.63
C TYR A 172 2.84 10.86 11.65
N ILE A 173 1.80 10.05 11.94
CA ILE A 173 1.33 9.00 11.03
C ILE A 173 0.92 9.62 9.69
N LYS A 174 0.09 10.66 9.71
CA LYS A 174 -0.39 11.34 8.48
C LYS A 174 0.75 11.95 7.67
N ARG A 175 1.74 12.55 8.34
CA ARG A 175 2.93 13.07 7.65
C ARG A 175 3.64 11.95 6.88
N ASP A 176 3.84 10.80 7.51
CA ASP A 176 4.50 9.66 6.88
C ASP A 176 3.64 9.03 5.78
N MET A 177 2.30 9.03 5.91
CA MET A 177 1.36 8.63 4.85
C MET A 177 1.41 9.51 3.60
N LEU A 178 1.97 10.72 3.68
CA LEU A 178 2.08 11.64 2.52
C LEU A 178 3.46 11.57 1.84
N MET A 179 4.37 10.73 2.33
CA MET A 179 5.71 10.61 1.75
C MET A 179 5.70 9.74 0.49
N LEU A 180 6.36 10.20 -0.58
CA LEU A 180 6.34 9.56 -1.90
C LEU A 180 6.77 8.09 -1.88
N GLN A 181 7.80 7.74 -1.10
CA GLN A 181 8.30 6.36 -0.98
C GLN A 181 7.58 5.54 0.10
N ASN A 182 6.51 6.07 0.69
CA ASN A 182 5.76 5.45 1.79
C ASN A 182 4.27 5.35 1.45
N GLN A 183 3.97 5.00 0.20
CA GLN A 183 2.61 4.90 -0.35
C GLN A 183 2.17 3.47 -0.50
N LEU A 184 0.84 3.26 -0.51
CA LEU A 184 0.20 2.03 -0.90
C LEU A 184 -0.58 2.24 -2.22
N PRO A 185 -0.72 1.22 -3.07
CA PRO A 185 -1.48 1.36 -4.30
C PRO A 185 -2.96 1.53 -3.96
N MET A 186 -3.67 2.46 -4.61
CA MET A 186 -5.11 2.63 -4.37
C MET A 186 -5.91 1.33 -4.60
N LEU A 187 -5.47 0.50 -5.56
CA LEU A 187 -6.05 -0.83 -5.82
C LEU A 187 -6.08 -1.74 -4.59
N LEU A 188 -5.08 -1.64 -3.70
CA LEU A 188 -5.05 -2.40 -2.46
C LEU A 188 -6.20 -1.98 -1.54
N LEU A 189 -6.34 -0.66 -1.32
CA LEU A 189 -7.35 -0.13 -0.40
C LEU A 189 -8.77 -0.41 -0.91
N THR A 190 -9.02 -0.28 -2.22
CA THR A 190 -10.32 -0.62 -2.80
C THR A 190 -10.62 -2.10 -2.65
N LYS A 191 -9.67 -2.99 -2.94
CA LYS A 191 -9.88 -4.44 -2.80
C LYS A 191 -10.16 -4.85 -1.35
N LEU A 192 -9.47 -4.26 -0.38
CA LEU A 192 -9.74 -4.52 1.04
C LEU A 192 -11.14 -4.05 1.46
N LEU A 193 -11.59 -2.89 0.98
CA LEU A 193 -12.92 -2.34 1.26
C LEU A 193 -14.03 -3.13 0.55
N ASP A 194 -13.83 -3.51 -0.70
CA ASP A 194 -14.77 -4.35 -1.46
C ASP A 194 -14.94 -5.70 -0.75
N GLU A 195 -13.84 -6.28 -0.29
CA GLU A 195 -13.88 -7.54 0.44
C GLU A 195 -14.58 -7.38 1.80
N GLU A 196 -14.34 -6.30 2.54
CA GLU A 196 -15.08 -6.03 3.79
C GLU A 196 -16.57 -5.77 3.57
N THR A 197 -16.97 -5.10 2.49
CA THR A 197 -18.37 -4.68 2.25
C THR A 197 -19.22 -5.73 1.52
N ASN A 198 -18.61 -6.76 0.93
CA ASN A 198 -19.29 -7.88 0.25
C ASN A 198 -20.18 -8.77 1.16
N VAL A 199 -20.51 -8.33 2.38
CA VAL A 199 -21.45 -8.98 3.31
C VAL A 199 -22.88 -9.04 2.74
N TYR A 200 -23.25 -8.12 1.84
CA TYR A 200 -24.63 -8.03 1.34
C TYR A 200 -25.01 -9.03 0.24
N GLN A 201 -24.06 -9.73 -0.38
CA GLN A 201 -24.40 -10.63 -1.49
C GLN A 201 -24.68 -12.07 -1.04
N PHE A 202 -24.14 -12.51 0.10
CA PHE A 202 -24.48 -13.82 0.68
C PHE A 202 -25.73 -13.81 1.56
N SER A 203 -26.17 -12.63 2.01
CA SER A 203 -27.39 -12.47 2.84
C SER A 203 -28.69 -12.55 2.03
N LEU A 204 -28.63 -12.35 0.71
CA LEU A 204 -29.79 -12.30 -0.18
C LEU A 204 -30.10 -13.63 -0.90
N CYS A 205 -29.29 -14.68 -0.69
CA CYS A 205 -29.55 -16.02 -1.22
C CYS A 205 -30.14 -17.01 -0.20
N LEU A 206 -30.59 -16.54 0.97
CA LEU A 206 -31.19 -17.38 2.02
C LEU A 206 -32.60 -16.94 2.47
N PHE A 207 -33.35 -16.27 1.60
CA PHE A 207 -34.81 -16.17 1.72
C PHE A 207 -35.47 -16.41 0.36
#